data_AF-A0A8B8A4H6-F1
#
_entry.id   AF-A0A8B8A4H6-F1
#
_cell.length_a   1.000
_cell.length_b   1.000
_cell.length_c   1.000
_cell.angle_alpha   90.00
_cell.angle_beta   90.00
_cell.angle_gamma   90.00
#
_symmetry.space_group_name_H-M   'P 1'
#
loop_
_entity.id
_entity.type
_entity.pdbx_description
1 polymer ?
#
loop_
_entity_poly.entity_id
_entity_poly.type
_entity_poly.pdbx_seq_one_letter_code
_entity_poly.pdbx_strand_id
1 'polypeptide(L)'
;MNRDADNNSSIVHCTRSPAEPSRHMYFFCNVPHLLKTTRNNLENSGYHKKTRHLHLKGQDIWTQLLSLYEWDVGLERTSPGLRCLHKLTYEHLHLTPALRMQVYMAVQVLSTSVANAMKAHGKHDTRSAEMFISYFDKFFDCLNVSNPHDGAFKRKPALEPYRSSDDWRFEWLQKDFVGFLKEWQQELASNPHLDPKTRSNMCLSRETLEGINITVNSFLKLAQLLLQSPGVDYLLSEKFNQDPLEMHFSKHRGAGGCSDNPTVEQVGYNMFSFYVASKCLKASRKANVRPVDTGKPVLDSTQLPKRPKHK
;
A
#
# COMPACT_ATOMS: atom_id res chain seq x y z
N MET A 1 20.96 -2.23 25.30
CA MET A 1 19.59 -2.49 24.80
C MET A 1 18.64 -2.37 25.99
N ASN A 2 18.16 -1.17 26.30
CA ASN A 2 17.11 -1.01 27.31
C ASN A 2 15.77 -1.18 26.61
N ARG A 3 15.06 -2.26 26.95
CA ARG A 3 13.64 -2.40 26.69
C ARG A 3 12.94 -1.56 27.73
N ASP A 4 12.40 -0.41 27.32
CA ASP A 4 11.40 0.25 28.13
C ASP A 4 10.17 -0.66 28.13
N ALA A 5 9.81 -1.07 29.35
CA ALA A 5 8.73 -1.98 29.65
C ALA A 5 7.40 -1.25 29.45
N ASP A 6 6.76 -1.49 28.30
CA ASP A 6 5.34 -1.23 28.14
C ASP A 6 4.66 -2.45 27.52
N ASN A 7 3.61 -2.89 28.21
CA ASN A 7 3.12 -4.26 28.23
C ASN A 7 1.99 -4.48 27.21
N ASN A 8 2.31 -4.84 25.97
CA ASN A 8 1.54 -5.71 25.05
C ASN A 8 2.24 -5.75 23.68
N SER A 9 2.86 -6.87 23.30
CA SER A 9 3.62 -7.11 22.05
C SER A 9 3.95 -5.85 21.23
N SER A 10 4.85 -4.99 21.72
CA SER A 10 5.13 -3.71 21.05
C SER A 10 5.91 -4.00 19.76
N ILE A 11 5.20 -3.91 18.63
CA ILE A 11 5.80 -4.05 17.31
C ILE A 11 6.88 -2.98 17.16
N VAL A 12 8.12 -3.42 16.95
CA VAL A 12 9.28 -2.53 16.79
C VAL A 12 9.21 -1.87 15.42
N HIS A 13 8.94 -0.57 15.40
CA HIS A 13 8.77 0.22 14.18
C HIS A 13 9.82 1.35 14.05
N CYS A 14 10.67 1.55 15.05
CA CYS A 14 11.78 2.50 14.97
C CYS A 14 12.99 2.05 15.80
N THR A 15 14.13 2.68 15.56
CA THR A 15 15.36 2.53 16.34
C THR A 15 16.08 3.88 16.48
N ARG A 16 17.02 4.01 17.41
CA ARG A 16 17.85 5.22 17.52
C ARG A 16 18.90 5.25 16.41
N SER A 17 19.19 6.43 15.88
CA SER A 17 20.24 6.61 14.90
C SER A 17 21.61 6.27 15.53
N PRO A 18 22.43 5.42 14.89
CA PRO A 18 23.76 5.09 15.38
C PRO A 18 24.71 6.30 15.41
N ALA A 19 24.52 7.26 14.51
CA ALA A 19 25.36 8.45 14.41
C ALA A 19 24.89 9.60 15.32
N GLU A 20 23.58 9.65 15.61
CA GLU A 20 22.98 10.72 16.41
C GLU A 20 21.86 10.17 17.30
N PRO A 21 22.19 9.73 18.53
CA PRO A 21 21.24 9.02 19.40
C PRO A 21 19.97 9.80 19.80
N SER A 22 19.95 11.12 19.59
CA SER A 22 18.76 11.98 19.79
C SER A 22 17.71 11.80 18.70
N ARG A 23 18.07 11.23 17.54
CA ARG A 23 17.17 11.03 16.40
C ARG A 23 16.74 9.58 16.26
N HIS A 24 15.53 9.39 15.76
CA HIS A 24 14.94 8.08 15.51
C HIS A 24 14.93 7.78 14.01
N MET A 25 15.25 6.55 13.66
CA MET A 25 15.07 5.97 12.33
C MET A 25 13.78 5.15 12.35
N TYR A 26 12.83 5.51 11.50
CA TYR A 26 11.53 4.85 11.39
C TYR A 26 11.52 3.84 10.25
N PHE A 27 10.90 2.69 10.46
CA PHE A 27 10.84 1.60 9.49
C PHE A 27 9.55 1.66 8.68
N PHE A 28 9.65 1.52 7.36
CA PHE A 28 8.52 1.54 6.45
C PHE A 28 8.51 0.27 5.60
N CYS A 29 7.35 -0.35 5.47
CA CYS A 29 7.11 -1.34 4.43
C CYS A 29 6.50 -0.65 3.21
N ASN A 30 6.78 -1.15 2.01
CA ASN A 30 6.26 -0.56 0.78
C ASN A 30 4.72 -0.65 0.73
N VAL A 31 4.02 0.48 0.84
CA VAL A 31 2.55 0.56 0.91
C VAL A 31 1.85 -0.07 -0.31
N PRO A 32 2.24 0.25 -1.56
CA PRO A 32 1.85 -0.51 -2.76
C PRO A 32 1.95 -2.04 -2.63
N HIS A 33 3.01 -2.53 -1.99
CA HIS A 33 3.18 -3.97 -1.77
C HIS A 33 2.27 -4.50 -0.67
N LEU A 34 2.04 -3.76 0.41
CA LEU A 34 1.08 -4.15 1.44
C LEU A 34 -0.34 -4.28 0.88
N LEU A 35 -0.74 -3.37 -0.03
CA LEU A 35 -2.03 -3.48 -0.72
C LEU A 35 -2.08 -4.72 -1.63
N LYS A 36 -0.98 -4.99 -2.35
CA LYS A 36 -0.84 -6.18 -3.20
C LYS A 36 -0.89 -7.48 -2.38
N THR A 37 -0.21 -7.56 -1.23
CA THR A 37 -0.27 -8.74 -0.37
C THR A 37 -1.65 -8.89 0.27
N THR A 38 -2.32 -7.80 0.62
CA THR A 38 -3.71 -7.80 1.08
C THR A 38 -4.63 -8.40 0.01
N ARG A 39 -4.56 -7.92 -1.24
CA ARG A 39 -5.31 -8.50 -2.36
C ARG A 39 -4.96 -9.97 -2.57
N ASN A 40 -3.69 -10.34 -2.50
CA ASN A 40 -3.29 -11.75 -2.65
C ASN A 40 -3.86 -12.63 -1.52
N ASN A 41 -3.94 -12.16 -0.27
CA ASN A 41 -4.60 -12.90 0.81
C ASN A 41 -6.11 -13.07 0.51
N LEU A 42 -6.76 -12.02 0.02
CA LEU A 42 -8.16 -12.07 -0.40
C LEU A 42 -8.38 -13.07 -1.55
N GLU A 43 -7.58 -13.00 -2.62
CA GLU A 43 -7.60 -13.95 -3.75
C GLU A 43 -7.40 -15.40 -3.28
N ASN A 44 -6.43 -15.65 -2.41
CA ASN A 44 -6.16 -17.00 -1.89
C ASN A 44 -7.26 -17.52 -0.94
N SER A 45 -8.37 -16.78 -0.75
CA SER A 45 -9.55 -17.22 0.01
C SER A 45 -10.45 -18.20 -0.76
N GLY A 46 -10.52 -18.04 -2.08
CA GLY A 46 -11.31 -18.92 -2.94
C GLY A 46 -10.65 -19.26 -4.27
N TYR A 47 -9.45 -18.74 -4.54
CA TYR A 47 -8.70 -18.99 -5.76
C TYR A 47 -7.24 -19.41 -5.48
N HIS A 48 -6.54 -19.86 -6.52
CA HIS A 48 -5.17 -20.37 -6.45
C HIS A 48 -4.99 -21.52 -5.44
N LYS A 49 -4.14 -21.36 -4.41
CA LYS A 49 -3.84 -22.43 -3.44
C LYS A 49 -4.93 -22.59 -2.37
N LYS A 50 -5.88 -21.66 -2.29
CA LYS A 50 -7.00 -21.69 -1.32
C LYS A 50 -6.52 -21.90 0.14
N THR A 51 -5.41 -21.27 0.50
CA THR A 51 -4.78 -21.39 1.83
C THR A 51 -5.31 -20.37 2.84
N ARG A 52 -6.10 -19.41 2.39
CA ARG A 52 -6.81 -18.44 3.22
C ARG A 52 -8.30 -18.67 3.07
N HIS A 53 -9.08 -18.03 3.92
CA HIS A 53 -10.54 -17.94 3.86
C HIS A 53 -10.98 -16.70 4.62
N LEU A 54 -10.73 -15.49 4.10
CA LEU A 54 -10.94 -14.25 4.85
C LEU A 54 -12.43 -14.07 5.23
N HIS A 55 -12.70 -14.04 6.54
CA HIS A 55 -14.05 -13.83 7.07
C HIS A 55 -14.07 -12.64 8.01
N LEU A 56 -15.02 -11.73 7.79
CA LEU A 56 -15.19 -10.53 8.60
C LEU A 56 -16.65 -10.41 9.02
N LYS A 57 -16.90 -10.17 10.31
CA LYS A 57 -18.26 -10.17 10.88
C LYS A 57 -19.03 -11.45 10.53
N GLY A 58 -18.34 -12.59 10.63
CA GLY A 58 -18.87 -13.91 10.27
C GLY A 58 -19.14 -14.17 8.78
N GLN A 59 -18.83 -13.25 7.86
CA GLN A 59 -19.11 -13.41 6.43
C GLN A 59 -17.82 -13.55 5.59
N ASP A 60 -17.84 -14.44 4.59
CA ASP A 60 -16.75 -14.62 3.62
C ASP A 60 -16.67 -13.43 2.65
N ILE A 61 -15.56 -12.70 2.69
CA ILE A 61 -15.34 -11.49 1.89
C ILE A 61 -15.15 -11.83 0.40
N TRP A 62 -14.54 -12.97 0.08
CA TRP A 62 -14.19 -13.32 -1.29
C TRP A 62 -15.42 -13.67 -2.12
N THR A 63 -16.30 -14.49 -1.57
CA THR A 63 -17.56 -14.87 -2.24
C THR A 63 -18.45 -13.65 -2.50
N GLN A 64 -18.45 -12.66 -1.59
CA GLN A 64 -19.15 -11.39 -1.81
C GLN A 64 -18.61 -10.63 -3.03
N LEU A 65 -17.28 -10.56 -3.18
CA LEU A 65 -16.66 -9.92 -4.32
C LEU A 65 -16.97 -10.63 -5.65
N LEU A 66 -16.96 -11.98 -5.65
CA LEU A 66 -17.34 -12.77 -6.82
C LEU A 66 -18.80 -12.50 -7.22
N SER A 67 -19.72 -12.56 -6.27
CA SER A 67 -21.16 -12.34 -6.54
C SER A 67 -21.44 -10.93 -7.05
N LEU A 68 -20.72 -9.91 -6.56
CA LEU A 68 -20.78 -8.56 -7.09
C LEU A 68 -20.32 -8.49 -8.55
N TYR A 69 -19.20 -9.16 -8.87
CA TYR A 69 -18.66 -9.17 -10.23
C TYR A 69 -19.63 -9.83 -11.21
N GLU A 70 -20.19 -10.98 -10.85
CA GLU A 70 -21.20 -11.67 -11.66
C GLU A 70 -22.42 -10.79 -11.89
N TRP A 71 -22.92 -10.13 -10.83
CA TRP A 71 -24.01 -9.18 -10.94
C TRP A 71 -23.68 -8.00 -11.86
N ASP A 72 -22.48 -7.43 -11.75
CA ASP A 72 -22.06 -6.25 -12.53
C ASP A 72 -21.82 -6.59 -14.01
N VAL A 73 -21.25 -7.76 -14.31
CA VAL A 73 -21.12 -8.27 -15.69
C VAL A 73 -22.50 -8.46 -16.30
N GLY A 74 -23.45 -8.99 -15.53
CA GLY A 74 -24.87 -9.02 -15.89
C GLY A 74 -25.12 -9.60 -17.28
N LEU A 75 -24.59 -10.80 -17.56
CA LEU A 75 -24.70 -11.48 -18.86
C LEU A 75 -26.16 -11.62 -19.33
N GLU A 76 -27.11 -11.64 -18.39
CA GLU A 76 -28.54 -11.76 -18.65
C GLU A 76 -29.24 -10.40 -18.90
N ARG A 77 -28.53 -9.27 -18.82
CA ARG A 77 -29.09 -7.94 -19.05
C ARG A 77 -29.25 -7.67 -20.56
N THR A 78 -30.24 -6.85 -20.92
CA THR A 78 -30.47 -6.38 -22.30
C THR A 78 -29.34 -5.50 -22.86
N SER A 79 -28.42 -5.01 -22.02
CA SER A 79 -27.27 -4.20 -22.43
C SER A 79 -26.03 -4.54 -21.58
N PRO A 80 -25.39 -5.71 -21.81
CA PRO A 80 -24.29 -6.23 -20.98
C PRO A 80 -22.98 -5.42 -21.08
N GLY A 81 -22.92 -4.41 -21.97
CA GLY A 81 -21.74 -3.55 -22.14
C GLY A 81 -21.62 -2.39 -21.15
N LEU A 82 -22.70 -1.97 -20.49
CA LEU A 82 -22.69 -0.86 -19.54
C LEU A 82 -22.54 -1.36 -18.11
N ARG A 83 -21.30 -1.37 -17.63
CA ARG A 83 -20.91 -1.89 -16.31
C ARG A 83 -20.54 -0.77 -15.35
N CYS A 84 -20.96 -0.90 -14.08
CA CYS A 84 -20.54 0.00 -13.01
C CYS A 84 -19.04 -0.19 -12.72
N LEU A 85 -18.57 -1.45 -12.75
CA LEU A 85 -17.18 -1.83 -12.48
C LEU A 85 -16.41 -2.13 -13.78
N HIS A 86 -16.45 -1.21 -14.75
CA HIS A 86 -15.77 -1.38 -16.05
C HIS A 86 -14.26 -1.66 -15.97
N LYS A 87 -13.58 -1.25 -14.88
CA LYS A 87 -12.15 -1.55 -14.66
C LYS A 87 -11.92 -2.97 -14.13
N LEU A 88 -12.91 -3.55 -13.46
CA LEU A 88 -12.81 -4.88 -12.89
C LEU A 88 -13.08 -5.92 -13.98
N THR A 89 -12.01 -6.59 -14.39
CA THR A 89 -12.03 -7.67 -15.38
C THR A 89 -11.92 -9.04 -14.71
N TYR A 90 -12.17 -10.11 -15.47
CA TYR A 90 -11.98 -11.49 -15.00
C TYR A 90 -10.59 -11.71 -14.38
N GLU A 91 -9.56 -11.14 -15.00
CA GLU A 91 -8.17 -11.25 -14.55
C GLU A 91 -7.91 -10.62 -13.17
N HIS A 92 -8.77 -9.71 -12.69
CA HIS A 92 -8.64 -9.15 -11.35
C HIS A 92 -8.99 -10.16 -10.25
N LEU A 93 -9.85 -11.12 -10.56
CA LEU A 93 -10.33 -12.16 -9.65
C LEU A 93 -9.62 -13.50 -9.89
N HIS A 94 -9.20 -13.75 -11.12
CA HIS A 94 -8.52 -14.97 -11.55
C HIS A 94 -7.11 -14.65 -12.01
N LEU A 95 -6.25 -14.33 -11.05
CA LEU A 95 -4.92 -13.80 -11.34
C LEU A 95 -3.96 -14.89 -11.78
N THR A 96 -3.20 -14.61 -12.82
CA THR A 96 -1.99 -15.38 -13.14
C THR A 96 -0.83 -14.95 -12.23
N PRO A 97 0.22 -15.78 -12.08
CA PRO A 97 1.40 -15.41 -11.30
C PRO A 97 2.03 -14.06 -11.69
N ALA A 98 1.99 -13.69 -12.98
CA ALA A 98 2.48 -12.40 -13.46
C ALA A 98 1.60 -11.24 -12.98
N LEU A 99 0.27 -11.37 -13.08
CA LEU A 99 -0.69 -10.34 -12.66
C LEU A 99 -0.76 -10.19 -11.14
N ARG A 100 -0.42 -11.24 -10.37
CA ARG A 100 -0.26 -11.16 -8.91
C ARG A 100 0.78 -10.13 -8.47
N MET A 101 1.74 -9.81 -9.34
CA MET A 101 2.79 -8.83 -9.07
C MET A 101 2.38 -7.38 -9.41
N GLN A 102 1.31 -7.18 -10.19
CA GLN A 102 0.88 -5.87 -10.64
C GLN A 102 0.07 -5.14 -9.57
N VAL A 103 0.58 -3.98 -9.13
CA VAL A 103 -0.04 -3.16 -8.08
C VAL A 103 -1.37 -2.58 -8.53
N TYR A 104 -1.49 -2.12 -9.79
CA TYR A 104 -2.73 -1.48 -10.25
C TYR A 104 -3.94 -2.41 -10.18
N MET A 105 -3.75 -3.72 -10.40
CA MET A 105 -4.81 -4.73 -10.25
C MET A 105 -5.33 -4.75 -8.80
N ALA A 106 -4.43 -4.65 -7.82
CA ALA A 106 -4.82 -4.58 -6.41
C ALA A 106 -5.54 -3.27 -6.06
N VAL A 107 -5.06 -2.14 -6.59
CA VAL A 107 -5.71 -0.83 -6.41
C VAL A 107 -7.12 -0.81 -7.00
N GLN A 108 -7.34 -1.44 -8.16
CA GLN A 108 -8.66 -1.47 -8.78
C GLN A 108 -9.65 -2.36 -8.03
N VAL A 109 -9.22 -3.52 -7.53
CA VAL A 109 -10.04 -4.41 -6.68
C VAL A 109 -10.40 -3.73 -5.36
N LEU A 110 -9.40 -3.14 -4.69
CA LEU A 110 -9.55 -2.51 -3.38
C LEU A 110 -9.82 -1.01 -3.54
N SER A 111 -10.87 -0.65 -4.27
CA SER A 111 -11.20 0.74 -4.59
C SER A 111 -12.55 1.20 -4.04
N THR A 112 -12.69 2.51 -3.79
CA THR A 112 -13.99 3.11 -3.42
C THR A 112 -15.09 2.80 -4.43
N SER A 113 -14.76 2.69 -5.73
CA SER A 113 -15.74 2.36 -6.76
C SER A 113 -16.34 0.96 -6.56
N VAL A 114 -15.52 -0.02 -6.15
CA VAL A 114 -16.00 -1.37 -5.82
C VAL A 114 -16.84 -1.35 -4.54
N ALA A 115 -16.40 -0.64 -3.50
CA ALA A 115 -17.19 -0.48 -2.28
C ALA A 115 -18.56 0.19 -2.55
N ASN A 116 -18.59 1.25 -3.36
CA ASN A 116 -19.83 1.92 -3.75
C ASN A 116 -20.75 1.01 -4.56
N ALA A 117 -20.20 0.15 -5.43
CA ALA A 117 -21.00 -0.84 -6.15
C ALA A 117 -21.57 -1.92 -5.22
N MET A 118 -20.82 -2.37 -4.20
CA MET A 118 -21.35 -3.25 -3.16
C MET A 118 -22.52 -2.61 -2.42
N LYS A 119 -22.36 -1.34 -2.02
CA LYS A 119 -23.42 -0.58 -1.37
C LYS A 119 -24.65 -0.42 -2.26
N ALA A 120 -24.45 -0.13 -3.56
CA ALA A 120 -25.54 -0.01 -4.53
C ALA A 120 -26.23 -1.35 -4.84
N HIS A 121 -25.51 -2.47 -4.73
CA HIS A 121 -26.08 -3.81 -4.87
C HIS A 121 -27.10 -4.11 -3.76
N GLY A 122 -26.92 -3.51 -2.58
CA GLY A 122 -27.95 -3.45 -1.53
C GLY A 122 -28.24 -4.77 -0.80
N LYS A 123 -27.53 -5.86 -1.10
CA LYS A 123 -27.66 -7.12 -0.35
C LYS A 123 -26.95 -7.02 1.00
N HIS A 124 -27.64 -7.45 2.07
CA HIS A 124 -27.08 -7.53 3.42
C HIS A 124 -25.77 -8.30 3.50
N ASP A 125 -25.61 -9.28 2.61
CA ASP A 125 -24.43 -10.12 2.53
C ASP A 125 -23.20 -9.40 1.98
N THR A 126 -23.26 -8.13 1.53
CA THR A 126 -22.10 -7.42 0.94
C THR A 126 -21.40 -6.45 1.89
N ARG A 127 -21.93 -6.28 3.11
CA ARG A 127 -21.48 -5.23 4.03
C ARG A 127 -20.07 -5.47 4.56
N SER A 128 -19.68 -6.72 4.77
CA SER A 128 -18.32 -7.06 5.23
C SER A 128 -17.28 -6.74 4.16
N ALA A 129 -17.53 -7.12 2.90
CA ALA A 129 -16.61 -6.79 1.81
C ALA A 129 -16.58 -5.30 1.49
N GLU A 130 -17.71 -4.60 1.53
CA GLU A 130 -17.77 -3.13 1.39
C GLU A 130 -16.84 -2.47 2.42
N MET A 131 -17.00 -2.84 3.70
CA MET A 131 -16.22 -2.29 4.80
C MET A 131 -14.74 -2.60 4.63
N PHE A 132 -14.38 -3.84 4.33
CA PHE A 132 -12.98 -4.23 4.08
C PHE A 132 -12.36 -3.42 2.95
N ILE A 133 -13.03 -3.35 1.80
CA ILE A 133 -12.53 -2.64 0.61
C ILE A 133 -12.40 -1.14 0.88
N SER A 134 -13.41 -0.53 1.52
CA SER A 134 -13.40 0.90 1.83
C SER A 134 -12.28 1.27 2.81
N TYR A 135 -12.00 0.43 3.81
CA TYR A 135 -10.93 0.68 4.77
C TYR A 135 -9.55 0.58 4.11
N PHE A 136 -9.33 -0.42 3.26
CA PHE A 136 -8.06 -0.58 2.55
C PHE A 136 -7.82 0.48 1.46
N ASP A 137 -8.87 0.90 0.74
CA ASP A 137 -8.79 2.02 -0.20
C ASP A 137 -8.39 3.32 0.51
N LYS A 138 -9.05 3.64 1.63
CA LYS A 138 -8.76 4.84 2.41
C LYS A 138 -7.38 4.78 3.08
N PHE A 139 -6.96 3.63 3.58
CA PHE A 139 -5.59 3.40 4.08
C PHE A 139 -4.55 3.68 3.00
N PHE A 140 -4.77 3.13 1.80
CA PHE A 140 -3.86 3.33 0.68
C PHE A 140 -3.80 4.80 0.26
N ASP A 141 -4.94 5.47 0.18
CA ASP A 141 -5.01 6.90 -0.13
C ASP A 141 -4.23 7.74 0.89
N CYS A 142 -4.43 7.51 2.20
CA CYS A 142 -3.70 8.22 3.25
C CYS A 142 -2.17 8.08 3.12
N LEU A 143 -1.68 6.94 2.66
CA LEU A 143 -0.25 6.62 2.59
C LEU A 143 0.34 6.66 1.17
N ASN A 144 -0.40 7.21 0.19
CA ASN A 144 0.05 7.28 -1.21
C ASN A 144 -0.31 8.62 -1.87
N VAL A 145 -0.22 9.70 -1.10
CA VAL A 145 -0.39 11.08 -1.57
C VAL A 145 0.83 11.47 -2.39
N SER A 146 0.66 11.53 -3.71
CA SER A 146 1.76 11.78 -4.67
C SER A 146 1.86 13.22 -5.14
N ASN A 147 0.74 13.96 -5.16
CA ASN A 147 0.71 15.34 -5.60
C ASN A 147 -0.34 16.16 -4.85
N PRO A 148 -0.24 17.51 -4.85
CA PRO A 148 -1.13 18.36 -4.06
C PRO A 148 -2.57 18.50 -4.55
N HIS A 149 -2.90 18.01 -5.74
CA HIS A 149 -4.19 18.27 -6.37
C HIS A 149 -5.04 17.01 -6.53
N ASP A 150 -4.44 15.83 -6.36
CA ASP A 150 -5.09 14.53 -6.54
C ASP A 150 -6.33 14.39 -5.65
N GLY A 151 -6.26 14.87 -4.40
CA GLY A 151 -7.38 14.86 -3.46
C GLY A 151 -8.60 15.62 -4.02
N ALA A 152 -8.40 16.87 -4.43
CA ALA A 152 -9.44 17.71 -5.02
C ALA A 152 -9.98 17.13 -6.34
N PHE A 153 -9.10 16.74 -7.28
CA PHE A 153 -9.52 16.21 -8.58
C PHE A 153 -10.29 14.90 -8.46
N LYS A 154 -9.86 13.99 -7.58
CA LYS A 154 -10.52 12.70 -7.36
C LYS A 154 -11.64 12.77 -6.33
N ARG A 155 -11.85 13.94 -5.71
CA ARG A 155 -12.81 14.17 -4.61
C ARG A 155 -12.59 13.20 -3.44
N LYS A 156 -11.32 12.96 -3.11
CA LYS A 156 -10.88 12.07 -2.04
C LYS A 156 -10.07 12.86 -1.00
N PRO A 157 -10.68 13.26 0.13
CA PRO A 157 -9.98 14.00 1.19
C PRO A 157 -8.76 13.25 1.75
N ALA A 158 -8.78 11.91 1.72
CA ALA A 158 -7.65 11.09 2.15
C ALA A 158 -6.38 11.29 1.30
N LEU A 159 -6.53 11.71 0.04
CA LEU A 159 -5.46 11.97 -0.93
C LEU A 159 -4.92 13.41 -0.90
N GLU A 160 -5.41 14.27 -0.02
CA GLU A 160 -4.87 15.63 0.13
C GLU A 160 -3.46 15.62 0.76
N PRO A 161 -2.59 16.61 0.55
CA PRO A 161 -1.34 16.73 1.31
C PRO A 161 -1.58 16.84 2.81
N TYR A 162 -0.67 16.30 3.62
CA TYR A 162 -0.69 16.56 5.07
C TYR A 162 -0.14 17.95 5.32
N ARG A 163 -0.88 18.80 6.03
CA ARG A 163 -0.49 20.21 6.30
C ARG A 163 -0.41 20.55 7.78
N SER A 164 -0.90 19.67 8.64
CA SER A 164 -0.94 19.87 10.09
C SER A 164 -0.56 18.58 10.80
N SER A 165 0.12 18.69 11.95
CA SER A 165 0.37 17.56 12.84
C SER A 165 -0.90 16.97 13.46
N ASP A 166 -2.00 17.72 13.42
CA ASP A 166 -3.31 17.36 13.96
C ASP A 166 -4.30 16.97 12.85
N ASP A 167 -3.80 16.50 11.71
CA ASP A 167 -4.62 16.00 10.61
C ASP A 167 -5.47 14.80 11.04
N TRP A 168 -6.78 14.83 10.73
CA TRP A 168 -7.74 13.79 11.11
C TRP A 168 -7.32 12.39 10.64
N ARG A 169 -6.53 12.29 9.57
CA ARG A 169 -6.04 11.02 9.04
C ARG A 169 -5.12 10.30 10.00
N PHE A 170 -4.39 11.02 10.86
CA PHE A 170 -3.54 10.39 11.86
C PHE A 170 -4.38 9.62 12.88
N GLU A 171 -5.45 10.25 13.35
CA GLU A 171 -6.41 9.59 14.24
C GLU A 171 -7.10 8.43 13.53
N TRP A 172 -7.56 8.64 12.29
CA TRP A 172 -8.23 7.60 11.53
C TRP A 172 -7.33 6.38 11.25
N LEU A 173 -6.06 6.59 10.88
CA LEU A 173 -5.11 5.48 10.67
C LEU A 173 -4.89 4.68 11.97
N GLN A 174 -4.75 5.35 13.11
CA GLN A 174 -4.43 4.70 14.38
C GLN A 174 -5.64 4.07 15.06
N LYS A 175 -6.74 4.80 15.17
CA LYS A 175 -7.92 4.38 15.93
C LYS A 175 -8.86 3.59 15.05
N ASP A 176 -9.24 4.12 13.89
CA ASP A 176 -10.23 3.45 13.04
C ASP A 176 -9.61 2.29 12.26
N PHE A 177 -8.53 2.51 11.50
CA PHE A 177 -7.99 1.49 10.61
C PHE A 177 -7.23 0.38 11.36
N VAL A 178 -6.26 0.74 12.21
CA VAL A 178 -5.56 -0.26 13.04
C VAL A 178 -6.51 -0.87 14.09
N GLY A 179 -7.46 -0.10 14.63
CA GLY A 179 -8.52 -0.63 15.50
C GLY A 179 -9.39 -1.66 14.80
N PHE A 180 -9.85 -1.37 13.58
CA PHE A 180 -10.57 -2.33 12.73
C PHE A 180 -9.81 -3.66 12.55
N LEU A 181 -8.49 -3.61 12.28
CA LEU A 181 -7.69 -4.83 12.14
C LEU A 181 -7.61 -5.61 13.45
N LYS A 182 -7.49 -4.92 14.59
CA LYS A 182 -7.47 -5.54 15.93
C LYS A 182 -8.81 -6.16 16.29
N GLU A 183 -9.91 -5.43 16.08
CA GLU A 183 -11.27 -5.91 16.31
C GLU A 183 -11.55 -7.16 15.46
N TRP A 184 -11.13 -7.15 14.20
CA TRP A 184 -11.25 -8.31 13.33
C TRP A 184 -10.48 -9.54 13.86
N GLN A 185 -9.23 -9.35 14.30
CA GLN A 185 -8.47 -10.43 14.94
C GLN A 185 -9.09 -10.91 16.26
N GLN A 186 -9.65 -9.99 17.06
CA GLN A 186 -10.30 -10.29 18.34
C GLN A 186 -11.60 -11.07 18.14
N GLU A 187 -12.42 -10.69 17.15
CA GLU A 187 -13.64 -11.41 16.77
C GLU A 187 -13.30 -12.89 16.50
N LEU A 188 -12.29 -13.15 15.68
CA LEU A 188 -11.84 -14.51 15.36
C LEU A 188 -11.24 -15.23 16.57
N ALA A 189 -10.51 -14.53 17.43
CA ALA A 189 -9.91 -15.11 18.64
C ALA A 189 -10.97 -15.49 19.70
N SER A 190 -12.05 -14.71 19.79
CA SER A 190 -13.14 -14.92 20.74
C SER A 190 -14.04 -16.10 20.39
N ASN A 191 -14.02 -16.57 19.13
CA ASN A 191 -14.84 -17.69 18.69
C ASN A 191 -14.25 -19.03 19.19
N PRO A 192 -14.92 -19.73 20.12
CA PRO A 192 -14.40 -20.96 20.71
C PRO A 192 -14.41 -22.14 19.73
N HIS A 193 -15.19 -22.06 18.64
CA HIS A 193 -15.34 -23.14 17.66
C HIS A 193 -14.23 -23.18 16.60
N LEU A 194 -13.37 -22.15 16.56
CA LEU A 194 -12.28 -22.08 15.58
C LEU A 194 -10.98 -22.53 16.23
N ASP A 195 -10.24 -23.43 15.57
CA ASP A 195 -8.88 -23.76 15.97
C ASP A 195 -7.88 -22.64 15.56
N PRO A 196 -6.68 -22.57 16.17
CA PRO A 196 -5.73 -21.50 15.88
C PRO A 196 -5.30 -21.38 14.41
N LYS A 197 -5.23 -22.50 13.67
CA LYS A 197 -4.84 -22.49 12.26
C LYS A 197 -5.95 -21.93 11.40
N THR A 198 -7.20 -22.32 11.66
CA THR A 198 -8.37 -21.78 10.97
C THR A 198 -8.51 -20.28 11.22
N ARG A 199 -8.34 -19.81 12.47
CA ARG A 199 -8.35 -18.37 12.80
C ARG A 199 -7.30 -17.59 12.00
N SER A 200 -6.07 -18.12 11.91
CA SER A 200 -4.98 -17.49 11.15
C SER A 200 -5.27 -17.45 9.64
N ASN A 201 -5.99 -18.44 9.11
CA ASN A 201 -6.39 -18.45 7.71
C ASN A 201 -7.58 -17.53 7.40
N MET A 202 -8.38 -17.16 8.42
CA MET A 202 -9.54 -16.28 8.30
C MET A 202 -9.20 -14.78 8.37
N CYS A 203 -7.93 -14.44 8.61
CA CYS A 203 -7.44 -13.07 8.58
C CYS A 203 -6.25 -12.92 7.62
N LEU A 204 -5.78 -11.69 7.46
CA LEU A 204 -4.58 -11.42 6.68
C LEU A 204 -3.36 -12.12 7.28
N SER A 205 -2.39 -12.46 6.43
CA SER A 205 -1.14 -13.05 6.91
C SER A 205 -0.47 -12.18 7.96
N ARG A 206 0.19 -12.83 8.93
CA ARG A 206 0.91 -12.16 10.01
C ARG A 206 1.88 -11.10 9.48
N GLU A 207 2.63 -11.42 8.43
CA GLU A 207 3.61 -10.51 7.81
C GLU A 207 2.94 -9.27 7.20
N THR A 208 1.75 -9.45 6.61
CA THR A 208 0.98 -8.33 6.05
C THR A 208 0.47 -7.43 7.17
N LEU A 209 -0.05 -8.00 8.25
CA LEU A 209 -0.55 -7.25 9.40
C LEU A 209 0.58 -6.55 10.18
N GLU A 210 1.70 -7.21 10.40
CA GLU A 210 2.88 -6.60 11.02
C GLU A 210 3.42 -5.47 10.14
N GLY A 211 3.54 -5.68 8.83
CA GLY A 211 4.00 -4.64 7.90
C GLY A 211 3.09 -3.42 7.88
N ILE A 212 1.77 -3.61 7.91
CA ILE A 212 0.80 -2.53 8.06
C ILE A 212 1.01 -1.79 9.39
N ASN A 213 1.07 -2.51 10.52
CA ASN A 213 1.25 -1.90 11.84
C ASN A 213 2.56 -1.13 11.95
N ILE A 214 3.68 -1.67 11.46
CA ILE A 214 4.98 -1.00 11.43
C ILE A 214 4.84 0.31 10.64
N THR A 215 4.31 0.23 9.43
CA THR A 215 4.21 1.37 8.51
C THR A 215 3.31 2.46 9.06
N VAL A 216 2.15 2.12 9.63
CA VAL A 216 1.24 3.10 10.24
C VAL A 216 1.92 3.78 11.42
N ASN A 217 2.43 3.04 12.41
CA ASN A 217 3.03 3.66 13.60
C ASN A 217 4.25 4.53 13.24
N SER A 218 5.09 4.08 12.32
CA SER A 218 6.21 4.86 11.78
C SER A 218 5.77 6.13 11.07
N PHE A 219 4.76 6.03 10.20
CA PHE A 219 4.24 7.17 9.46
C PHE A 219 3.68 8.23 10.40
N LEU A 220 2.86 7.85 11.38
CA LEU A 220 2.29 8.78 12.35
C LEU A 220 3.37 9.59 13.05
N LYS A 221 4.37 8.90 13.63
CA LYS A 221 5.44 9.56 14.40
C LYS A 221 6.32 10.44 13.52
N LEU A 222 6.74 9.94 12.35
CA LEU A 222 7.63 10.69 11.47
C LEU A 222 6.91 11.86 10.79
N ALA A 223 5.69 11.66 10.29
CA ALA A 223 4.94 12.72 9.61
C ALA A 223 4.61 13.87 10.57
N GLN A 224 4.16 13.58 11.79
CA GLN A 224 3.90 14.60 12.80
C GLN A 224 5.17 15.41 13.13
N LEU A 225 6.30 14.73 13.33
CA LEU A 225 7.59 15.39 13.59
C LEU A 225 8.02 16.30 12.43
N LEU A 226 7.86 15.83 11.19
CA LEU A 226 8.20 16.61 10.00
C LEU A 226 7.30 17.83 9.85
N LEU A 227 5.99 17.69 10.08
CA LEU A 227 5.03 18.81 9.97
C LEU A 227 5.19 19.87 11.06
N GLN A 228 5.78 19.50 12.21
CA GLN A 228 6.16 20.45 13.26
C GLN A 228 7.50 21.14 12.99
N SER A 229 8.28 20.65 12.01
CA SER A 229 9.57 21.23 11.69
C SER A 229 9.40 22.57 10.96
N PRO A 230 10.13 23.63 11.37
CA PRO A 230 10.05 24.92 10.70
C PRO A 230 10.35 24.81 9.20
N GLY A 231 9.51 25.41 8.36
CA GLY A 231 9.68 25.44 6.90
C GLY A 231 9.07 24.24 6.15
N VAL A 232 8.36 23.35 6.83
CA VAL A 232 7.60 22.26 6.17
C VAL A 232 6.14 22.70 5.99
N ASP A 233 5.78 23.13 4.78
CA ASP A 233 4.40 23.55 4.45
C ASP A 233 3.44 22.37 4.32
N TYR A 234 3.95 21.24 3.83
CA TYR A 234 3.19 20.01 3.66
C TYR A 234 4.05 18.79 3.44
N LEU A 235 3.41 17.62 3.55
CA LEU A 235 4.03 16.31 3.40
C LEU A 235 3.22 15.43 2.42
N LEU A 236 3.96 14.80 1.51
CA LEU A 236 3.46 13.85 0.53
C LEU A 236 3.83 12.43 0.96
N SER A 237 2.84 11.62 1.36
CA SER A 237 3.08 10.30 1.94
C SER A 237 3.67 9.28 0.97
N GLU A 238 3.53 9.49 -0.34
CA GLU A 238 4.16 8.68 -1.38
C GLU A 238 5.69 8.69 -1.30
N LYS A 239 6.31 9.70 -0.66
CA LYS A 239 7.77 9.77 -0.51
C LYS A 239 8.36 8.74 0.45
N PHE A 240 7.53 8.03 1.22
CA PHE A 240 7.96 6.97 2.13
C PHE A 240 7.86 5.56 1.53
N ASN A 241 7.99 5.44 0.19
CA ASN A 241 7.98 4.18 -0.53
C ASN A 241 9.31 3.90 -1.26
N GLN A 242 9.46 2.69 -1.80
CA GLN A 242 10.64 2.28 -2.56
C GLN A 242 10.41 2.33 -4.09
N ASP A 243 9.34 2.96 -4.55
CA ASP A 243 9.01 3.06 -5.97
C ASP A 243 10.14 3.70 -6.79
N PRO A 244 10.82 4.78 -6.31
CA PRO A 244 12.00 5.32 -7.01
C PRO A 244 13.14 4.31 -7.19
N LEU A 245 13.31 3.39 -6.24
CA LEU A 245 14.31 2.32 -6.33
C LEU A 245 13.89 1.26 -7.35
N GLU A 246 12.63 0.85 -7.37
CA GLU A 246 12.08 -0.06 -8.38
C GLU A 246 12.15 0.53 -9.80
N MET A 247 11.96 1.85 -9.92
CA MET A 247 12.19 2.58 -11.16
C MET A 247 13.66 2.53 -11.57
N HIS A 248 14.59 2.69 -10.63
CA HIS A 248 16.02 2.58 -10.91
C HIS A 248 16.38 1.17 -11.43
N PHE A 249 15.87 0.11 -10.83
CA PHE A 249 16.05 -1.26 -11.35
C PHE A 249 15.44 -1.44 -12.74
N SER A 250 14.33 -0.77 -13.02
CA SER A 250 13.70 -0.81 -14.35
C SER A 250 14.54 -0.09 -15.41
N LYS A 251 15.31 0.95 -15.03
CA LYS A 251 16.30 1.57 -15.93
C LYS A 251 17.44 0.63 -16.25
N HIS A 252 17.96 -0.11 -15.26
CA HIS A 252 18.99 -1.13 -15.47
C HIS A 252 18.56 -2.19 -16.49
N ARG A 253 17.35 -2.73 -16.33
CA ARG A 253 16.81 -3.71 -17.29
C ARG A 253 16.56 -3.10 -18.66
N GLY A 254 16.05 -1.88 -18.71
CA GLY A 254 15.78 -1.17 -19.97
C GLY A 254 17.04 -0.77 -20.75
N ALA A 255 18.19 -0.62 -20.10
CA ALA A 255 19.45 -0.25 -20.76
C ALA A 255 19.97 -1.35 -21.71
N GLY A 256 19.63 -2.61 -21.45
CA GLY A 256 20.04 -3.76 -22.27
C GLY A 256 19.16 -4.03 -23.50
N GLY A 257 18.16 -3.20 -23.79
CA GLY A 257 17.20 -3.44 -24.88
C GLY A 257 16.37 -4.70 -24.61
N CYS A 258 16.60 -5.76 -25.39
CA CYS A 258 15.96 -7.06 -25.18
C CYS A 258 16.63 -7.90 -24.07
N SER A 259 17.77 -7.46 -23.52
CA SER A 259 18.45 -8.12 -22.40
C SER A 259 17.89 -7.63 -21.07
N ASP A 260 16.76 -8.21 -20.66
CA ASP A 260 16.04 -7.83 -19.43
C ASP A 260 16.73 -8.25 -18.13
N ASN A 261 17.76 -9.12 -18.22
CA ASN A 261 18.48 -9.67 -17.07
C ASN A 261 19.98 -9.35 -17.20
N PRO A 262 20.42 -8.12 -16.85
CA PRO A 262 21.82 -7.74 -16.99
C PRO A 262 22.71 -8.50 -16.00
N THR A 263 23.94 -8.81 -16.42
CA THR A 263 24.98 -9.34 -15.54
C THR A 263 25.45 -8.28 -14.54
N VAL A 264 26.16 -8.71 -13.49
CA VAL A 264 26.76 -7.79 -12.50
C VAL A 264 27.68 -6.76 -13.18
N GLU A 265 28.46 -7.20 -14.16
CA GLU A 265 29.35 -6.32 -14.93
C GLU A 265 28.56 -5.28 -15.74
N GLN A 266 27.48 -5.72 -16.41
CA GLN A 266 26.58 -4.83 -17.16
C GLN A 266 25.90 -3.82 -16.25
N VAL A 267 25.46 -4.22 -15.05
CA VAL A 267 24.93 -3.29 -14.04
C VAL A 267 25.99 -2.26 -13.65
N GLY A 268 27.26 -2.67 -13.50
CA GLY A 268 28.38 -1.76 -13.26
C GLY A 268 28.54 -0.71 -14.36
N TYR A 269 28.61 -1.12 -15.63
CA TYR A 269 28.70 -0.19 -16.77
C TYR A 269 27.48 0.71 -16.90
N ASN A 270 26.27 0.16 -16.66
CA ASN A 270 25.04 0.93 -16.64
C ASN A 270 25.07 1.99 -15.54
N MET A 271 25.55 1.66 -14.33
CA MET A 271 25.69 2.63 -13.23
C MET A 271 26.56 3.82 -13.63
N PHE A 272 27.73 3.59 -14.23
CA PHE A 272 28.58 4.68 -14.73
C PHE A 272 27.86 5.52 -15.79
N SER A 273 27.20 4.85 -16.73
CA SER A 273 26.41 5.51 -17.77
C SER A 273 25.27 6.35 -17.16
N PHE A 274 24.65 5.89 -16.08
CA PHE A 274 23.57 6.59 -15.39
C PHE A 274 24.09 7.84 -14.69
N TYR A 275 25.28 7.77 -14.07
CA TYR A 275 25.91 8.95 -13.46
C TYR A 275 26.27 10.03 -14.48
N VAL A 276 26.76 9.63 -15.66
CA VAL A 276 27.19 10.58 -16.71
C VAL A 276 26.01 11.10 -17.55
N ALA A 277 25.10 10.21 -17.96
CA ALA A 277 24.06 10.47 -18.96
C ALA A 277 22.63 10.54 -18.37
N SER A 278 22.48 10.76 -17.05
CA SER A 278 21.24 10.72 -16.24
C SER A 278 19.93 11.20 -16.89
N LYS A 279 19.97 12.08 -17.88
CA LYS A 279 18.81 12.64 -18.59
C LYS A 279 18.27 11.77 -19.74
N CYS A 280 19.04 10.83 -20.29
CA CYS A 280 18.69 10.14 -21.54
C CYS A 280 17.97 8.80 -21.36
N LEU A 281 17.90 8.27 -20.14
CA LEU A 281 17.49 6.89 -19.89
C LEU A 281 16.10 6.81 -19.24
N LYS A 282 15.15 6.24 -19.98
CA LYS A 282 13.75 6.10 -19.59
C LYS A 282 13.52 4.74 -18.96
N ALA A 283 12.76 4.71 -17.86
CA ALA A 283 12.28 3.45 -17.29
C ALA A 283 11.26 2.79 -18.23
N SER A 284 11.11 1.47 -18.13
CA SER A 284 10.11 0.73 -18.91
C SER A 284 8.69 1.26 -18.64
N ARG A 285 7.91 1.48 -19.71
CA ARG A 285 6.50 1.87 -19.63
C ARG A 285 5.62 0.83 -18.92
N LYS A 286 6.07 -0.41 -18.83
CA LYS A 286 5.36 -1.53 -18.18
C LYS A 286 5.78 -1.75 -16.72
N ALA A 287 6.64 -0.89 -16.15
CA ALA A 287 7.04 -1.01 -14.75
C ALA A 287 5.84 -0.77 -13.81
N ASN A 288 5.82 -1.43 -12.64
CA ASN A 288 4.76 -1.28 -11.63
C ASN A 288 4.85 0.04 -10.83
N VAL A 289 5.66 0.99 -11.30
CA VAL A 289 5.94 2.27 -10.65
C VAL A 289 5.30 3.39 -11.47
N ARG A 290 4.82 4.45 -10.81
CA ARG A 290 4.32 5.63 -11.54
C ARG A 290 5.44 6.27 -12.36
N PRO A 291 5.21 6.64 -13.62
CA PRO A 291 6.17 7.42 -14.38
C PRO A 291 6.43 8.75 -13.66
N VAL A 292 7.69 9.04 -13.32
CA VAL A 292 8.09 10.37 -12.84
C VAL A 292 8.18 11.27 -14.07
N ASP A 293 7.35 12.30 -14.11
CA ASP A 293 7.45 13.35 -15.12
C ASP A 293 8.85 13.98 -14.99
N THR A 294 9.57 14.11 -16.11
CA THR A 294 11.04 14.17 -16.19
C THR A 294 11.66 15.49 -15.68
N GLY A 295 11.44 15.82 -14.41
CA GLY A 295 12.05 16.95 -13.70
C GLY A 295 12.89 16.47 -12.51
N LYS A 296 14.12 16.04 -12.80
CA LYS A 296 15.18 15.56 -11.88
C LYS A 296 14.95 14.15 -11.28
N PRO A 297 15.93 13.23 -11.36
CA PRO A 297 15.95 12.07 -10.48
C PRO A 297 16.09 12.57 -9.03
N VAL A 298 15.10 12.25 -8.19
CA VAL A 298 15.12 12.53 -6.74
C VAL A 298 16.00 11.49 -6.03
N LEU A 299 17.26 11.39 -6.45
CA LEU A 299 18.33 10.90 -5.60
C LEU A 299 19.14 12.14 -5.27
N ASP A 300 18.71 12.80 -4.20
CA ASP A 300 19.39 13.99 -3.70
C ASP A 300 20.76 13.58 -3.15
N SER A 301 21.80 13.85 -3.93
CA SER A 301 23.18 13.71 -3.52
C SER A 301 23.74 15.01 -2.94
N THR A 302 22.91 15.99 -2.59
CA THR A 302 23.40 17.20 -1.94
C THR A 302 24.09 16.83 -0.64
N GLN A 303 25.31 17.34 -0.47
CA GLN A 303 25.99 17.20 0.80
C GLN A 303 25.17 17.95 1.84
N LEU A 304 24.76 17.24 2.89
CA LEU A 304 24.13 17.86 4.06
C LEU A 304 24.99 19.04 4.52
N PRO A 305 24.38 20.21 4.79
CA PRO A 305 25.14 21.37 5.23
C PRO A 305 25.98 21.02 6.45
N LYS A 306 27.29 21.23 6.36
CA LYS A 306 28.22 20.98 7.45
C LYS A 306 27.88 21.93 8.60
N ARG A 307 27.72 21.36 9.81
CA ARG A 307 27.44 22.11 11.04
C ARG A 307 28.46 23.25 11.22
N PRO A 308 28.03 24.48 11.55
CA PRO A 308 28.97 25.54 11.88
C PRO A 308 29.82 25.12 13.07
N LYS A 309 31.14 25.31 12.97
CA LYS A 309 32.03 25.15 14.13
C LYS A 309 31.69 26.27 15.10
N HIS A 310 31.20 25.93 16.29
CA HIS A 310 31.13 26.90 17.38
C HIS A 310 32.56 27.39 17.67
N LYS A 311 32.75 28.72 17.61
CA LYS A 311 33.91 29.38 18.22
C LYS A 311 33.67 29.52 19.72
#